data_AF-A0A7V0XWD1-F1
#
_entry.id   AF-A0A7V0XWD1-F1
#
_cell.length_a   1.000
_cell.length_b   1.000
_cell.length_c   1.000
_cell.angle_alpha   90.00
_cell.angle_beta   90.00
_cell.angle_gamma   90.00
#
_symmetry.space_group_name_H-M   'P 1'
#
loop_
_entity.id
_entity.type
_entity.pdbx_description
1 polymer ?
#
loop_
_entity_poly.entity_id
_entity_poly.type
_entity_poly.pdbx_seq_one_letter_code
_entity_poly.pdbx_strand_id
1 'polypeptide(L)' 'MPRVKDSAFIISRTDFGESDLIITLFSWRRGRISAICKGAKRSRRRFPGT' A
#
# COMPACT_ATOMS: atom_id res chain seq x y z
N MET A 1 -0.09 15.59 9.05
CA MET A 1 0.02 15.18 7.64
C MET A 1 -1.36 15.20 7.01
N PRO A 2 -1.56 15.82 5.83
CA PRO A 2 -2.87 15.86 5.18
C PRO A 2 -3.31 14.45 4.78
N ARG A 3 -4.59 14.14 5.04
CA ARG A 3 -5.19 12.89 4.58
C ARG A 3 -5.49 13.01 3.10
N VAL A 4 -5.07 12.01 2.35
CA VAL A 4 -5.21 11.97 0.90
C VAL A 4 -6.05 10.75 0.53
N LYS A 5 -7.07 10.96 -0.30
CA LYS A 5 -7.86 9.89 -0.90
C LYS A 5 -7.62 9.90 -2.40
N ASP A 6 -7.37 8.72 -2.95
CA ASP A 6 -7.21 8.52 -4.39
C ASP A 6 -7.59 7.09 -4.78
N SER A 7 -7.84 6.91 -6.07
CA SER A 7 -7.93 5.59 -6.69
C SER A 7 -6.55 5.24 -7.27
N ALA A 8 -6.09 4.03 -6.99
CA ALA A 8 -4.78 3.56 -7.43
C ALA A 8 -4.75 2.04 -7.56
N PHE A 9 -3.88 1.55 -8.43
CA PHE A 9 -3.55 0.13 -8.57
C PHE A 9 -2.27 -0.19 -7.81
N ILE A 10 -2.21 -1.36 -7.18
CA ILE A 10 -0.97 -1.88 -6.61
C ILE A 10 -0.17 -2.50 -7.75
N ILE A 11 1.04 -2.01 -7.97
CA ILE A 11 1.93 -2.51 -9.04
C ILE A 11 3.12 -3.29 -8.49
N SER A 12 3.45 -3.12 -7.21
CA SER A 12 4.49 -3.89 -6.55
C SER A 12 4.25 -3.93 -5.04
N ARG A 13 4.70 -5.00 -4.42
CA ARG A 13 4.64 -5.22 -2.99
C ARG A 13 5.97 -5.80 -2.52
N THR A 14 6.46 -5.28 -1.41
CA THR A 14 7.68 -5.74 -0.75
C THR A 14 7.40 -5.91 0.73
N ASP A 15 7.83 -7.04 1.28
CA ASP A 15 7.71 -7.28 2.71
C ASP A 15 8.61 -6.33 3.49
N PHE A 16 8.06 -5.72 4.55
CA PHE A 16 8.80 -4.83 5.43
C PHE A 16 8.58 -5.27 6.89
N GLY A 17 9.55 -6.02 7.41
CA GLY A 17 9.44 -6.61 8.74
C GLY A 17 8.31 -7.63 8.88
N GLU A 18 7.94 -7.93 10.12
CA GLU A 18 7.01 -9.02 10.43
C GLU A 18 5.55 -8.71 10.11
N SER A 19 5.14 -7.44 10.18
CA SER A 19 3.73 -7.06 10.08
C SER A 19 3.42 -6.02 9.01
N ASP A 20 4.44 -5.35 8.47
CA ASP A 20 4.27 -4.24 7.55
C ASP A 20 4.61 -4.64 6.11
N LEU A 21 4.15 -3.81 5.17
CA LEU A 21 4.45 -3.93 3.76
C LEU A 21 4.85 -2.56 3.22
N ILE A 22 5.77 -2.54 2.28
CA ILE A 22 5.95 -1.42 1.36
C ILE A 22 5.17 -1.75 0.10
N ILE A 23 4.25 -0.88 -0.29
CA ILE A 23 3.48 -1.02 -1.52
C ILE A 23 3.80 0.12 -2.47
N THR A 24 3.96 -0.22 -3.74
CA THR A 24 4.01 0.76 -4.81
C THR A 24 2.65 0.83 -5.47
N LEU A 25 2.09 2.03 -5.48
CA LEU A 25 0.80 2.38 -6.04
C LEU A 25 0.99 3.17 -7.32
N PHE A 26 0.22 2.85 -8.35
CA PHE A 26 0.07 3.71 -9.53
C PHE A 26 -1.31 4.37 -9.47
N SER A 27 -1.30 5.66 -9.16
CA SER A 27 -2.48 6.49 -8.99
C SER A 27 -2.71 7.38 -10.20
N TRP A 28 -3.98 7.61 -10.52
CA TRP A 28 -4.36 8.49 -11.64
C TRP A 28 -3.85 9.93 -11.46
N ARG A 29 -4.00 10.53 -10.27
CA ARG A 29 -3.67 11.96 -10.05
C ARG A 29 -2.22 12.22 -9.69
N ARG A 30 -1.51 11.21 -9.19
CA ARG A 30 -0.17 11.35 -8.59
C ARG A 30 0.89 10.46 -9.22
N GLY A 31 0.50 9.62 -10.18
CA GLY A 31 1.39 8.67 -10.82
C GLY A 31 1.87 7.60 -9.84
N ARG A 32 3.15 7.23 -9.95
CA ARG A 32 3.77 6.18 -9.15
C ARG A 32 4.19 6.71 -7.77
N ILE A 33 3.69 6.08 -6.71
CA ILE A 33 3.94 6.44 -5.31
C ILE A 33 4.33 5.18 -4.54
N SER A 34 5.26 5.27 -3.60
CA SER A 34 5.54 4.22 -2.63
C SER A 34 5.02 4.60 -1.25
N ALA A 35 4.40 3.66 -0.54
CA ALA A 35 3.84 3.88 0.79
C ALA A 35 4.10 2.70 1.72
N ILE A 36 4.38 3.01 2.99
CA ILE A 36 4.47 2.01 4.07
C ILE A 36 3.06 1.75 4.60
N CYS A 37 2.63 0.51 4.49
CA CYS A 37 1.36 0.04 5.03
C CYS A 37 1.60 -0.73 6.33
N LYS A 38 1.42 -0.02 7.45
CA LYS A 38 1.59 -0.57 8.79
C LYS A 38 0.52 -1.62 9.10
N GLY A 39 0.93 -2.76 9.67
CA GLY A 39 0.06 -3.88 10.00
C GLY A 39 -0.67 -4.49 8.79
N ALA A 40 -0.18 -4.24 7.58
CA ALA A 40 -0.81 -4.67 6.35
C ALA A 40 -0.92 -6.19 6.27
N LYS A 41 0.06 -6.92 6.81
CA LYS A 41 0.06 -8.38 6.75
C LYS A 41 -1.09 -9.02 7.53
N ARG A 42 -1.53 -8.38 8.61
CA ARG A 42 -2.68 -8.84 9.40
C ARG A 42 -4.02 -8.42 8.78
N SER A 43 -4.01 -7.58 7.73
CA SER A 43 -5.22 -6.96 7.20
C SER A 43 -5.79 -7.73 6.00
N ARG A 44 -6.60 -8.76 6.28
CA ARG A 44 -7.31 -9.53 5.23
C ARG A 44 -8.29 -8.70 4.39
N ARG A 45 -8.80 -7.58 4.92
CA ARG A 45 -9.73 -6.68 4.20
C ARG A 45 -9.05 -5.79 3.16
N ARG A 46 -7.85 -5.28 3.46
CA ARG A 46 -7.13 -4.34 2.59
C ARG A 46 -6.11 -5.03 1.68
N PHE A 47 -5.56 -6.15 2.15
CA PHE A 47 -4.55 -6.93 1.41
C PHE A 47 -4.91 -8.43 1.49
N PRO A 48 -6.01 -8.87 0.86
CA PRO A 48 -6.31 -10.29 0.73
C PRO A 48 -5.18 -10.98 -0.05
N GLY A 49 -4.69 -12.12 0.42
CA GLY A 49 -3.56 -12.84 -0.20
C GLY A 49 -2.17 -12.41 0.30
N THR A 50 -2.13 -11.71 1.45
CA THR A 50 -0.93 -11.58 2.27
C THR A 50 -0.80 -12.77 3.22
#